data_AF-A0A7D4A008-F1
#
_entry.id   AF-A0A7D4A008-F1
#
_cell.length_a   1.000
_cell.length_b   1.000
_cell.length_c   1.000
_cell.angle_alpha   90.00
_cell.angle_beta   90.00
_cell.angle_gamma   90.00
#
_symmetry.space_group_name_H-M   'P 1'
#
loop_
_entity.id
_entity.type
_entity.pdbx_description
1 polymer ?
#
loop_
_entity_poly.entity_id
_entity_poly.type
_entity_poly.pdbx_seq_one_letter_code
_entity_poly.pdbx_strand_id
1 'polypeptide(L)'
;MTGQDDMLFSIPESGWWKIAVAATAFFLLAMRALPYGLKIPAAVRAEWAEQGRRRTWALYLLTPLVAGGVLAISLLRPGPSSPILFLYSVAFAAIPLAVFPVRGRMLRAYLAQRGAPDAPEKPDWLSAAWIVAVLSVVLLGAVIALMSATYDPGS
;
A
#
# COMPACT_ATOMS: atom_id res chain seq x y z
N MET A 1 -16.53 24.88 26.28
CA MET A 1 -17.71 24.07 25.92
C MET A 1 -17.42 23.48 24.55
N THR A 2 -17.21 22.16 24.54
CA THR A 2 -17.12 21.23 23.39
C THR A 2 -16.43 21.78 22.13
N GLY A 3 -15.10 21.83 22.18
CA GLY A 3 -14.28 21.75 20.99
C GLY A 3 -14.62 20.44 20.29
N GLN A 4 -15.03 20.56 19.04
CA GLN A 4 -15.33 19.44 18.17
C GLN A 4 -14.00 18.82 17.76
N ASP A 5 -13.39 18.07 18.69
CA ASP A 5 -12.24 17.23 18.40
C ASP A 5 -12.62 16.28 17.27
N ASP A 6 -12.01 16.48 16.10
CA ASP A 6 -12.21 15.67 14.92
C ASP A 6 -12.24 14.18 15.26
N MET A 7 -13.41 13.56 15.05
CA MET A 7 -13.68 12.17 15.44
C MET A 7 -12.72 11.16 14.78
N LEU A 8 -11.97 11.57 13.75
CA LEU A 8 -11.04 10.71 13.03
C LEU A 8 -9.67 10.59 13.74
N PHE A 9 -9.21 11.64 14.44
CA PHE A 9 -7.92 11.66 15.15
C PHE A 9 -8.05 11.63 16.68
N SER A 10 -9.28 11.55 17.20
CA SER A 10 -9.58 11.30 18.61
C SER A 10 -9.16 9.90 19.11
N ILE A 11 -8.70 9.03 18.20
CA ILE A 11 -8.08 7.74 18.54
C ILE A 11 -6.77 8.02 19.30
N PRO A 12 -6.57 7.44 20.50
CA PRO A 12 -5.31 7.54 21.24
C PRO A 12 -4.13 7.13 20.36
N GLU A 13 -2.95 7.72 20.58
CA GLU A 13 -1.75 7.40 19.80
C GLU A 13 -1.44 5.89 19.77
N SER A 14 -1.70 5.19 20.89
CA SER A 14 -1.61 3.73 20.98
C SER A 14 -2.57 2.97 20.06
N GLY A 15 -3.72 3.56 19.71
CA GLY A 15 -4.65 3.03 18.72
C GLY A 15 -4.13 3.18 17.30
N TRP A 16 -3.52 4.32 16.96
CA TRP A 16 -2.87 4.52 15.66
C TRP A 16 -1.70 3.58 15.43
N TRP A 17 -0.91 3.28 16.48
CA TRP A 17 0.13 2.25 16.41
C TRP A 17 -0.44 0.86 16.09
N LYS A 18 -1.59 0.49 16.67
CA LYS A 18 -2.26 -0.79 16.34
C LYS A 18 -2.75 -0.81 14.90
N ILE A 19 -3.31 0.29 14.40
CA ILE A 19 -3.76 0.41 13.00
C ILE A 19 -2.57 0.29 12.06
N ALA A 20 -1.45 0.95 12.36
CA ALA A 20 -0.22 0.84 11.57
C ALA A 20 0.27 -0.60 11.52
N VAL A 21 0.36 -1.29 12.66
CA VAL A 21 0.75 -2.71 12.73
C VAL A 21 -0.20 -3.59 11.92
N ALA A 22 -1.51 -3.37 12.04
CA ALA A 22 -2.52 -4.11 11.30
C ALA A 22 -2.41 -3.87 9.77
N ALA A 23 -2.19 -2.63 9.34
CA ALA A 23 -1.99 -2.25 7.95
C ALA A 23 -0.71 -2.89 7.38
N THR A 24 0.37 -2.92 8.16
CA THR A 24 1.60 -3.63 7.80
C THR A 24 1.36 -5.13 7.64
N ALA A 25 0.68 -5.76 8.60
CA ALA A 25 0.36 -7.19 8.54
C ALA A 25 -0.53 -7.50 7.32
N PHE A 26 -1.54 -6.67 7.06
CA PHE A 26 -2.38 -6.77 5.87
C PHE A 26 -1.57 -6.65 4.58
N PHE A 27 -0.69 -5.66 4.49
CA PHE A 27 0.19 -5.48 3.33
C PHE A 27 1.03 -6.72 3.08
N LEU A 28 1.71 -7.24 4.11
CA LEU A 28 2.53 -8.44 3.99
C LEU A 28 1.72 -9.66 3.55
N LEU A 29 0.56 -9.89 4.17
CA LEU A 29 -0.32 -11.01 3.83
C LEU A 29 -0.86 -10.89 2.40
N ALA A 30 -1.35 -9.72 2.01
CA ALA A 30 -1.90 -9.48 0.69
C ALA A 30 -0.83 -9.58 -0.40
N MET A 31 0.37 -9.05 -0.16
CA MET A 31 1.50 -9.17 -1.07
C MET A 31 1.97 -10.63 -1.20
N ARG A 32 1.92 -11.42 -0.12
CA ARG A 32 2.21 -12.86 -0.16
C ARG A 32 1.09 -13.67 -0.84
N ALA A 33 -0.15 -13.21 -0.76
CA ALA A 33 -1.31 -13.82 -1.42
C ALA A 33 -1.45 -13.45 -2.90
N LEU A 34 -0.77 -12.40 -3.39
CA LEU A 34 -0.77 -12.01 -4.81
C LEU A 34 -0.55 -13.18 -5.78
N PRO A 35 0.45 -14.06 -5.62
CA PRO A 35 0.68 -15.20 -6.51
C PRO A 35 -0.33 -16.35 -6.31
N TYR A 36 -1.08 -16.37 -5.21
CA TYR A 36 -1.95 -17.49 -4.87
C TYR A 36 -3.14 -17.60 -5.84
N GLY A 37 -3.37 -18.80 -6.36
CA GLY A 37 -4.45 -19.09 -7.32
C GLY A 37 -4.17 -18.70 -8.78
N LEU A 38 -3.00 -18.12 -9.08
CA LEU A 38 -2.61 -17.82 -10.45
C LEU A 38 -2.08 -19.07 -11.17
N LYS A 39 -2.61 -19.35 -12.36
CA LYS A 39 -2.12 -20.44 -13.22
C LYS A 39 -0.81 -20.02 -13.88
N ILE A 40 0.31 -20.30 -13.22
CA ILE A 40 1.66 -20.03 -13.74
C ILE A 40 2.16 -21.27 -14.48
N PRO A 41 2.55 -21.16 -15.77
CA PRO A 41 3.15 -22.25 -16.53
C PRO A 41 4.38 -22.83 -15.84
N ALA A 42 4.59 -24.15 -15.92
CA ALA A 42 5.68 -24.84 -15.25
C ALA A 42 7.07 -24.27 -15.59
N ALA A 43 7.27 -23.86 -16.85
CA ALA A 43 8.51 -23.24 -17.33
C ALA A 43 8.86 -21.91 -16.64
N VAL A 44 7.86 -21.14 -16.22
CA VAL A 44 8.05 -19.83 -15.56
C VAL A 44 8.05 -19.96 -14.03
N ARG A 45 7.58 -21.09 -13.51
CA ARG A 45 7.43 -21.35 -12.07
C ARG A 45 8.76 -21.33 -11.31
N ALA A 46 9.83 -21.86 -11.91
CA ALA A 46 11.15 -21.91 -11.28
C ALA A 46 11.74 -20.50 -11.07
N GLU A 47 11.65 -19.64 -12.08
CA GLU A 47 12.10 -18.25 -11.96
C GLU A 47 11.19 -17.41 -11.04
N TRP A 48 9.88 -17.66 -11.06
CA TRP A 48 8.95 -17.04 -10.13
C TRP A 48 9.18 -17.47 -8.68
N ALA A 49 9.68 -18.68 -8.44
CA ALA A 49 10.07 -19.13 -7.11
C ALA A 49 11.31 -18.36 -6.62
N GLU A 50 12.30 -18.16 -7.49
CA GLU A 50 13.52 -17.39 -7.19
C GLU A 50 13.21 -15.90 -6.97
N GLN A 51 12.43 -15.28 -7.86
CA GLN A 51 11.95 -13.91 -7.72
C GLN A 51 11.01 -13.76 -6.51
N GLY A 52 10.16 -14.76 -6.25
CA GLY A 52 9.28 -14.79 -5.08
C GLY A 52 10.07 -14.80 -3.77
N ARG A 53 11.18 -15.52 -3.74
CA ARG A 53 12.09 -15.57 -2.59
C ARG A 53 12.81 -14.24 -2.36
N ARG A 54 13.32 -13.59 -3.43
CA ARG A 54 13.88 -12.24 -3.37
C ARG A 54 12.85 -11.18 -2.95
N ARG A 55 11.62 -11.26 -3.49
CA ARG A 55 10.54 -10.34 -3.16
C ARG A 55 10.06 -10.50 -1.72
N THR A 56 10.02 -11.74 -1.23
CA THR A 56 9.74 -12.05 0.18
C THR A 56 10.82 -11.45 1.07
N TRP A 57 12.09 -11.61 0.72
CA TRP A 57 13.22 -10.99 1.44
C TRP A 57 13.16 -9.46 1.41
N ALA A 58 12.88 -8.88 0.26
CA ALA A 58 12.72 -7.43 0.11
C ALA A 58 11.59 -6.91 0.99
N LEU A 59 10.44 -7.60 1.07
CA LEU A 59 9.35 -7.25 1.98
C LEU A 59 9.81 -7.33 3.44
N TYR A 60 10.48 -8.42 3.84
CA TYR A 60 10.99 -8.57 5.21
C TYR A 60 12.07 -7.57 5.59
N LEU A 61 12.82 -7.01 4.64
CA LEU A 61 13.81 -5.96 4.88
C LEU A 61 13.22 -4.55 4.82
N LEU A 62 12.37 -4.25 3.82
CA LEU A 62 11.77 -2.93 3.68
C LEU A 62 10.81 -2.63 4.83
N THR A 63 10.01 -3.59 5.24
CA THR A 63 9.01 -3.37 6.30
C THR A 63 9.62 -2.85 7.61
N PRO A 64 10.65 -3.48 8.20
CA PRO A 64 11.30 -2.95 9.40
C PRO A 64 12.05 -1.65 9.13
N LEU A 65 12.59 -1.44 7.93
CA LEU A 65 13.30 -0.21 7.57
C LEU A 65 12.33 0.99 7.53
N VAL A 66 11.17 0.83 6.89
CA VAL A 66 10.14 1.86 6.84
C VAL A 66 9.51 2.06 8.22
N ALA A 67 9.22 0.98 8.96
CA ALA A 67 8.73 1.09 10.33
C ALA A 67 9.72 1.84 11.23
N GLY A 68 11.02 1.52 11.14
CA GLY A 68 12.09 2.22 11.85
C GLY A 68 12.20 3.68 11.44
N GLY A 69 12.06 4.00 10.15
CA GLY A 69 12.02 5.38 9.66
C GLY A 69 10.84 6.18 10.23
N VAL A 70 9.64 5.60 10.24
CA VAL A 70 8.45 6.23 10.86
C VAL A 70 8.68 6.44 12.35
N LEU A 71 9.23 5.46 13.06
CA LEU A 71 9.54 5.54 14.48
C LEU A 71 10.57 6.65 14.77
N ALA A 72 11.63 6.73 13.97
CA ALA A 72 12.65 7.77 14.09
C ALA A 72 12.06 9.17 13.84
N ILE A 73 11.21 9.33 12.82
CA ILE A 73 10.53 10.60 12.53
C ILE A 73 9.58 10.98 13.67
N SER A 74 8.82 10.02 14.21
CA SER A 74 7.95 10.24 15.37
C SER A 74 8.71 10.65 16.62
N LEU A 75 9.89 10.07 16.88
CA LEU A 75 10.73 10.44 18.04
C LEU A 75 11.39 11.81 17.89
N LEU A 76 11.69 12.23 16.66
CA LEU A 76 12.37 13.49 16.37
C LEU A 76 11.41 14.68 16.25
N ARG A 77 10.09 14.44 16.11
CA ARG A 77 9.10 15.51 15.88
C ARG A 77 8.34 15.84 17.17
N PRO A 78 8.33 17.11 17.62
CA PRO A 78 7.58 17.53 18.81
C PRO A 78 6.06 17.68 18.59
N GLY A 79 5.47 16.90 17.67
CA GLY A 79 4.06 17.00 17.28
C GLY A 79 3.34 15.65 17.31
N PRO A 80 2.00 15.63 17.18
CA PRO A 80 1.23 14.38 17.26
C PRO A 80 1.62 13.40 16.15
N SER A 81 1.93 12.15 16.53
CA SER A 81 2.29 11.06 15.59
C SER A 81 1.12 10.55 14.76
N SER A 82 -0.12 10.86 15.15
CA SER A 82 -1.34 10.30 14.57
C SER A 82 -1.52 10.55 13.06
N PRO A 83 -1.20 11.74 12.48
CA PRO A 83 -1.33 11.96 11.03
C PRO A 83 -0.30 11.16 10.22
N ILE A 84 0.90 10.95 10.78
CA ILE A 84 1.96 10.16 10.14
C ILE A 84 1.57 8.68 10.12
N LEU A 85 1.09 8.16 11.25
CA LEU A 85 0.61 6.78 11.37
C LEU A 85 -0.63 6.53 10.49
N PHE A 86 -1.50 7.52 10.35
CA PHE A 86 -2.61 7.49 9.39
C PHE A 86 -2.12 7.36 7.95
N LEU A 87 -1.27 8.29 7.48
CA LEU A 87 -0.72 8.26 6.13
C LEU A 87 0.04 6.97 5.84
N TYR A 88 0.83 6.49 6.80
CA TYR A 88 1.51 5.21 6.72
C TYR A 88 0.52 4.06 6.52
N SER A 89 -0.52 3.99 7.34
CA SER A 89 -1.53 2.92 7.28
C SER A 89 -2.29 2.94 5.96
N VAL A 90 -2.68 4.14 5.51
CA VAL A 90 -3.36 4.33 4.22
C VAL A 90 -2.48 3.89 3.07
N ALA A 91 -1.20 4.28 3.03
CA ALA A 91 -0.28 3.89 1.97
C ALA A 91 -0.09 2.36 1.91
N PHE A 92 0.10 1.72 3.05
CA PHE A 92 0.27 0.27 3.14
C PHE A 92 -1.01 -0.50 2.78
N ALA A 93 -2.19 0.03 3.08
CA ALA A 93 -3.46 -0.60 2.70
C ALA A 93 -3.83 -0.35 1.22
N ALA A 94 -3.45 0.80 0.66
CA ALA A 94 -3.81 1.21 -0.70
C ALA A 94 -3.11 0.39 -1.78
N ILE A 95 -1.83 0.06 -1.57
CA ILE A 95 -1.04 -0.66 -2.58
C ILE A 95 -1.64 -2.04 -2.89
N PRO A 96 -1.94 -2.92 -1.91
CA PRO A 96 -2.59 -4.19 -2.19
C PRO A 96 -3.98 -4.01 -2.76
N LEU A 97 -4.76 -3.02 -2.28
CA LEU A 97 -6.10 -2.75 -2.78
C LEU A 97 -6.11 -2.37 -4.27
N ALA A 98 -5.12 -1.58 -4.70
CA ALA A 98 -4.97 -1.19 -6.10
C ALA A 98 -4.51 -2.36 -6.99
N VAL A 99 -3.59 -3.19 -6.50
CA VAL A 99 -2.93 -4.23 -7.31
C VAL A 99 -3.72 -5.55 -7.36
N PHE A 100 -4.38 -5.93 -6.27
CA PHE A 100 -5.01 -7.26 -6.14
C PHE A 100 -6.10 -7.55 -7.19
N PRO A 101 -6.97 -6.60 -7.59
CA PRO A 101 -8.00 -6.84 -8.61
C PRO A 101 -7.42 -7.07 -10.01
N VAL A 102 -6.31 -6.38 -10.34
CA VAL A 102 -5.70 -6.40 -11.68
C VAL A 102 -4.57 -7.42 -11.83
N ARG A 103 -4.15 -8.08 -10.73
CA ARG A 103 -3.03 -9.03 -10.70
C ARG A 103 -3.07 -10.11 -11.79
N GLY A 104 -4.26 -10.67 -12.05
CA GLY A 104 -4.44 -11.72 -13.05
C GLY A 104 -4.27 -11.20 -14.48
N ARG A 105 -4.68 -9.94 -14.72
CA ARG A 105 -4.54 -9.28 -16.02
C ARG A 105 -3.09 -8.91 -16.29
N MET A 106 -2.40 -8.35 -15.30
CA MET A 106 -0.96 -8.07 -15.36
C MET A 106 -0.15 -9.35 -15.61
N LEU A 107 -0.49 -10.46 -14.94
CA LEU A 107 0.20 -11.74 -15.17
C LEU A 107 -0.02 -12.25 -16.61
N ARG A 108 -1.25 -12.17 -17.13
CA ARG A 108 -1.52 -12.58 -18.52
C ARG A 108 -0.76 -11.73 -19.53
N ALA A 109 -0.73 -10.41 -19.33
CA ALA A 109 0.04 -9.50 -20.17
C ALA A 109 1.54 -9.84 -20.14
N TYR A 110 2.09 -10.07 -18.94
CA TYR A 110 3.48 -10.48 -18.76
C TYR A 110 3.80 -11.80 -19.47
N LEU A 111 2.94 -12.82 -19.32
CA LEU A 111 3.13 -14.11 -20.00
C LEU A 111 2.99 -14.00 -21.52
N ALA A 112 2.05 -13.19 -22.02
CA ALA A 112 1.86 -12.96 -23.45
C ALA A 112 3.08 -12.27 -24.07
N GLN A 113 3.62 -11.26 -23.39
CA GLN A 113 4.83 -10.55 -23.82
C GLN A 113 6.05 -11.47 -23.83
N ARG A 114 6.15 -12.40 -22.87
CA ARG A 114 7.23 -13.37 -22.82
C ARG A 114 7.18 -14.42 -23.94
N GLY A 115 5.98 -14.74 -24.43
CA GLY A 115 5.79 -15.66 -25.56
C GLY A 115 6.08 -15.04 -26.92
N ALA A 116 6.14 -13.71 -27.02
CA ALA A 116 6.41 -12.96 -28.25
C ALA A 116 7.30 -11.74 -27.94
N PRO A 117 8.60 -11.95 -27.66
CA PRO A 117 9.50 -10.89 -27.19
C PRO A 117 9.72 -9.77 -28.22
N ASP A 118 9.55 -10.06 -29.52
CA ASP A 118 9.68 -9.08 -30.61
C ASP A 118 8.37 -8.32 -30.89
N ALA A 119 7.27 -8.66 -30.21
CA ALA A 119 6.02 -7.93 -30.35
C ALA A 119 6.12 -6.58 -29.61
N PRO A 120 5.60 -5.47 -30.18
CA PRO A 120 5.61 -4.19 -29.51
C PRO A 120 4.90 -4.30 -28.16
N GLU A 121 5.55 -3.78 -27.10
CA GLU A 121 4.98 -3.79 -25.75
C GLU A 121 3.60 -3.14 -25.82
N LYS A 122 2.56 -3.91 -25.48
CA LYS A 122 1.19 -3.40 -25.46
C LYS A 122 0.92 -2.93 -24.02
N PRO A 123 0.98 -1.62 -23.73
CA PRO A 123 0.75 -1.14 -22.38
C PRO A 123 -0.67 -1.48 -21.94
N ASP A 124 -0.79 -2.13 -20.79
CA ASP A 124 -2.08 -2.47 -20.21
C ASP A 124 -2.70 -1.23 -19.54
N TRP A 125 -3.20 -0.33 -20.39
CA TRP A 125 -3.76 0.96 -19.99
C TRP A 125 -4.93 0.82 -19.01
N LEU A 126 -5.68 -0.30 -19.05
CA LEU A 126 -6.79 -0.52 -18.14
C LEU A 126 -6.29 -0.80 -16.71
N SER A 127 -5.27 -1.65 -16.56
CA SER A 127 -4.65 -1.88 -15.25
C SER A 127 -3.96 -0.63 -14.74
N ALA A 128 -3.29 0.13 -15.61
CA ALA A 128 -2.69 1.41 -15.25
C ALA A 128 -3.76 2.43 -14.81
N ALA A 129 -4.84 2.60 -15.58
CA ALA A 129 -5.93 3.50 -15.26
C ALA A 129 -6.63 3.11 -13.95
N TRP A 130 -6.83 1.81 -13.70
CA TRP A 130 -7.39 1.33 -12.43
C TRP A 130 -6.50 1.68 -11.24
N ILE A 131 -5.20 1.36 -11.33
CA ILE A 131 -4.24 1.67 -10.26
C ILE A 131 -4.19 3.17 -10.00
N VAL A 132 -4.11 3.99 -11.06
CA VAL A 132 -4.09 5.45 -10.95
C VAL A 132 -5.38 5.98 -10.33
N ALA A 133 -6.55 5.47 -10.75
CA ALA A 133 -7.83 5.88 -10.21
C ALA A 133 -7.96 5.55 -8.72
N VAL A 134 -7.62 4.32 -8.32
CA VAL A 134 -7.67 3.90 -6.91
C VAL A 134 -6.70 4.73 -6.06
N LEU A 135 -5.45 4.90 -6.52
CA LEU A 135 -4.47 5.69 -5.77
C LEU A 135 -4.88 7.17 -5.68
N SER A 136 -5.47 7.73 -6.75
CA SER A 136 -6.00 9.10 -6.74
C SER A 136 -7.13 9.26 -5.74
N VAL A 137 -8.10 8.33 -5.72
CA VAL A 137 -9.22 8.35 -4.77
C VAL A 137 -8.72 8.24 -3.33
N VAL A 138 -7.77 7.34 -3.07
CA VAL A 138 -7.17 7.18 -1.73
C VAL A 138 -6.41 8.44 -1.32
N LEU A 139 -5.62 9.02 -2.23
CA LEU A 139 -4.88 10.26 -1.97
C LEU A 139 -5.83 11.41 -1.63
N LEU A 140 -6.88 11.59 -2.43
CA LEU A 140 -7.90 12.61 -2.18
C LEU A 140 -8.59 12.38 -0.83
N GLY A 141 -8.97 11.15 -0.52
CA GLY A 141 -9.55 10.80 0.78
C GLY A 141 -8.60 11.10 1.95
N ALA A 142 -7.31 10.78 1.80
CA ALA A 142 -6.30 11.09 2.81
C ALA A 142 -6.10 12.60 2.99
N VAL A 143 -6.07 13.37 1.88
CA VAL A 143 -5.97 14.84 1.93
C VAL A 143 -7.20 15.44 2.58
N ILE A 144 -8.42 14.99 2.23
CA ILE A 144 -9.66 15.47 2.85
C ILE A 144 -9.66 15.18 4.35
N ALA A 145 -9.27 13.96 4.75
CA ALA A 145 -9.18 13.56 6.15
C ALA A 145 -8.13 14.38 6.93
N LEU A 146 -7.00 14.71 6.31
CA LEU A 146 -6.00 15.58 6.93
C LEU A 146 -6.46 17.04 7.01
N MET A 147 -7.10 17.54 5.96
CA MET A 147 -7.61 18.91 5.93
C MET A 147 -8.73 19.11 6.94
N SER A 148 -9.66 18.16 7.08
CA SER A 148 -10.73 18.23 8.08
C SER A 148 -10.14 18.30 9.49
N ALA A 149 -9.13 17.47 9.78
CA ALA A 149 -8.41 17.43 11.06
C ALA A 149 -7.66 18.70 11.45
N THR A 150 -7.36 19.55 10.46
CA THR A 150 -6.66 20.82 10.67
C THR A 150 -7.58 22.03 10.61
N TYR A 151 -8.84 21.85 10.21
CA TYR A 151 -9.79 22.94 10.04
C TYR A 151 -10.61 23.11 11.31
N ASP A 152 -10.11 23.93 12.23
CA ASP A 152 -10.93 24.54 13.27
C ASP A 152 -11.62 25.79 12.66
N PRO A 153 -12.94 25.78 12.39
CA PRO A 153 -13.64 26.93 11.81
C PRO A 153 -13.90 28.03 12.86
N GLY A 154 -12.90 28.31 13.71
CA GLY A 154 -13.07 29.05 14.97
C GLY A 154 -11.94 30.01 15.37
N SER A 155 -11.12 30.51 14.42
CA SER A 155 -10.24 31.66 14.66
C SER A 155 -10.66 32.89 13.85
#